data_AF-A0A4R5ES54-F1
#
_entry.id   AF-A0A4R5ES54-F1
#
_cell.length_a   1.000
_cell.length_b   1.000
_cell.length_c   1.000
_cell.angle_alpha   90.00
_cell.angle_beta   90.00
_cell.angle_gamma   90.00
#
_symmetry.space_group_name_H-M   'P 1'
#
loop_
_entity.id
_entity.type
_entity.pdbx_description
1 polymer ?
#
loop_
_entity_poly.entity_id
_entity_poly.type
_entity_poly.pdbx_seq_one_letter_code
_entity_poly.pdbx_strand_id
1 'polypeptide(L)'
;MTRQINITQRVEAAGAALIALVAVVMLYPEWWWVILAAFLAFDLSMLGYARSTAAGATTYNAVHNYAFPALAGLVALATEPVSPGTSTAAGVLACAWAFHVGVDRALGYGLKLPDSFRNTHLGEIGKNPKRTADEDGGCAGGSDDPRRLPSK
;
A
#
# COMPACT_ATOMS: atom_id res chain seq x y z
N MET A 1 0.71 18.58 -6.30
CA MET A 1 -0.67 18.12 -6.01
C MET A 1 -0.76 16.66 -5.52
N THR A 2 0.16 15.76 -5.89
CA THR A 2 0.12 14.33 -5.48
C THR A 2 0.41 14.07 -3.99
N ARG A 3 1.16 14.94 -3.32
CA ARG A 3 1.53 14.74 -1.89
C ARG A 3 0.35 14.75 -0.93
N GLN A 4 -0.63 15.66 -1.13
CA GLN A 4 -1.81 15.72 -0.27
C GLN A 4 -2.67 14.47 -0.43
N ILE A 5 -2.92 14.05 -1.68
CA ILE A 5 -3.68 12.83 -1.99
C ILE A 5 -3.03 11.59 -1.37
N ASN A 6 -1.72 11.44 -1.50
CA ASN A 6 -1.00 10.31 -0.91
C ASN A 6 -1.08 10.30 0.62
N ILE A 7 -1.02 11.47 1.27
CA ILE A 7 -1.17 11.56 2.72
C ILE A 7 -2.58 11.14 3.12
N THR A 8 -3.61 11.64 2.42
CA THR A 8 -5.01 11.26 2.67
C THR A 8 -5.19 9.75 2.57
N GLN A 9 -4.73 9.12 1.49
CA GLN A 9 -4.86 7.67 1.30
C GLN A 9 -4.14 6.86 2.38
N ARG A 10 -2.99 7.34 2.88
CA ARG A 10 -2.26 6.69 3.98
C ARG A 10 -3.00 6.81 5.31
N VAL A 11 -3.60 7.97 5.58
CA VAL A 11 -4.41 8.20 6.78
C VAL A 11 -5.67 7.34 6.75
N GLU A 12 -6.37 7.28 5.60
CA GLU A 12 -7.53 6.42 5.41
C GLU A 12 -7.17 4.93 5.62
N ALA A 13 -6.04 4.49 5.08
CA ALA A 13 -5.56 3.12 5.26
C ALA A 13 -5.19 2.83 6.72
N ALA A 14 -4.55 3.78 7.42
CA ALA A 14 -4.27 3.64 8.85
C ALA A 14 -5.56 3.57 9.67
N GLY A 15 -6.58 4.36 9.30
CA GLY A 15 -7.92 4.29 9.88
C GLY A 15 -8.57 2.93 9.67
N ALA A 16 -8.52 2.39 8.45
CA ALA A 16 -9.03 1.06 8.12
C ALA A 16 -8.32 -0.04 8.93
N ALA A 17 -6.99 0.04 9.07
CA ALA A 17 -6.23 -0.89 9.90
C ALA A 17 -6.66 -0.80 11.37
N LEU A 18 -6.78 0.41 11.92
CA LEU A 18 -7.21 0.60 13.30
C LEU A 18 -8.63 0.05 13.54
N ILE A 19 -9.56 0.31 12.63
CA ILE A 19 -10.93 -0.22 12.70
C ILE A 19 -10.91 -1.75 12.69
N ALA A 20 -10.14 -2.38 11.80
CA ALA A 20 -10.03 -3.82 11.73
C ALA A 20 -9.42 -4.44 13.01
N LEU A 21 -8.41 -3.79 13.59
CA LEU A 21 -7.82 -4.20 14.86
C LEU A 21 -8.82 -4.10 16.01
N VAL A 22 -9.53 -2.97 16.12
CA VAL A 22 -10.55 -2.80 17.17
C VAL A 22 -11.68 -3.80 16.98
N ALA A 23 -12.13 -4.03 15.74
CA ALA A 23 -13.18 -4.98 15.41
C ALA A 23 -12.82 -6.40 15.83
N VAL A 24 -11.59 -6.88 15.56
CA VAL A 24 -11.21 -8.25 15.96
C VAL A 24 -11.17 -8.39 17.49
N VAL A 25 -10.68 -7.39 18.21
CA VAL A 25 -10.59 -7.44 19.68
C VAL A 25 -11.99 -7.38 20.33
N MET A 26 -12.90 -6.59 19.76
CA MET A 26 -14.26 -6.42 20.31
C MET A 26 -15.21 -7.55 19.92
N LEU A 27 -15.17 -8.01 18.67
CA LEU A 27 -16.12 -9.00 18.13
C LEU A 27 -15.62 -10.45 18.29
N TYR A 28 -14.30 -10.65 18.29
CA TYR A 28 -13.68 -11.97 18.30
C TYR A 28 -12.52 -12.05 19.31
N PRO A 29 -12.77 -11.77 20.61
CA PRO A 29 -11.72 -11.61 21.61
C PRO A 29 -10.80 -12.84 21.74
N GLU A 30 -11.31 -14.06 21.61
CA GLU A 30 -10.48 -15.29 21.69
C GLU A 30 -9.48 -15.45 20.52
N TRP A 31 -9.71 -14.73 19.43
CA TRP A 31 -8.98 -14.88 18.17
C TRP A 31 -8.15 -13.64 17.80
N TRP A 32 -7.97 -12.69 18.73
CA TRP A 32 -7.24 -11.45 18.46
C TRP A 32 -5.83 -11.72 17.93
N TRP A 33 -5.16 -12.77 18.41
CA TRP A 33 -3.78 -13.13 18.04
C TRP A 33 -3.65 -13.58 16.58
N VAL A 34 -4.75 -14.02 15.94
CA VAL A 34 -4.75 -14.44 14.53
C VAL A 34 -4.36 -13.30 13.61
N ILE A 35 -4.66 -12.05 13.99
CA ILE A 35 -4.25 -10.88 13.20
C ILE A 35 -2.73 -10.79 13.06
N LEU A 36 -1.99 -11.15 14.12
CA LEU A 36 -0.54 -11.15 14.14
C LEU A 36 0.02 -12.37 13.41
N ALA A 37 -0.59 -13.54 13.62
CA ALA A 37 -0.17 -14.78 12.96
C ALA A 37 -0.39 -14.73 11.44
N ALA A 38 -1.54 -14.22 10.98
CA ALA A 38 -1.88 -14.09 9.58
C ALA A 38 -1.09 -13.00 8.85
N PHE A 39 -0.50 -12.06 9.59
CA PHE A 39 0.25 -10.93 9.01
C PHE A 39 1.37 -11.40 8.06
N LEU A 40 2.17 -12.39 8.49
CA LEU A 40 3.22 -12.97 7.64
C LEU A 40 2.67 -13.83 6.50
N ALA A 41 1.49 -14.42 6.66
CA ALA A 41 0.91 -15.29 5.64
C ALA A 41 0.50 -14.51 4.40
N PHE A 42 -0.04 -13.29 4.56
CA PHE A 42 -0.39 -12.43 3.43
C PHE A 42 0.85 -11.90 2.67
N ASP A 43 1.96 -11.69 3.37
CA ASP A 43 3.24 -11.27 2.78
C ASP A 43 3.86 -12.34 1.85
N LEU A 44 3.48 -13.62 2.01
CA LEU A 44 3.91 -14.68 1.09
C LEU A 44 3.44 -14.42 -0.36
N SER A 45 2.46 -13.54 -0.57
CA SER A 45 2.08 -13.06 -1.90
C SER A 45 3.23 -12.41 -2.68
N MET A 46 4.28 -11.95 -1.98
CA MET A 46 5.50 -11.41 -2.58
C MET A 46 6.41 -12.48 -3.21
N LEU A 47 6.20 -13.78 -2.94
CA LEU A 47 7.03 -14.85 -3.52
C LEU A 47 6.96 -14.89 -5.06
N GLY A 48 5.91 -14.31 -5.66
CA GLY A 48 5.83 -14.14 -7.12
C GLY A 48 7.00 -13.34 -7.72
N TYR A 49 7.65 -12.47 -6.93
CA TYR A 49 8.83 -11.73 -7.35
C TYR A 49 10.06 -12.62 -7.60
N ALA A 50 10.08 -13.85 -7.07
CA ALA A 50 11.12 -14.82 -7.38
C ALA A 50 11.07 -15.30 -8.85
N ARG A 51 9.90 -15.20 -9.49
CA ARG A 51 9.72 -15.56 -10.90
C ARG A 51 9.90 -14.37 -11.83
N SER A 52 9.23 -13.25 -11.56
CA SER A 52 9.38 -12.00 -12.31
C SER A 52 8.72 -10.83 -11.58
N THR A 53 9.05 -9.59 -11.98
CA THR A 53 8.42 -8.37 -11.45
C THR A 53 6.92 -8.31 -11.74
N ALA A 54 6.49 -8.73 -12.94
CA ALA A 54 5.09 -8.77 -13.33
C ALA A 54 4.30 -9.84 -12.56
N ALA A 55 4.87 -11.03 -12.37
CA ALA A 55 4.25 -12.08 -11.57
C ALA A 55 4.11 -11.65 -10.11
N GLY A 56 5.17 -11.08 -9.53
CA GLY A 56 5.17 -10.53 -8.18
C GLY A 56 4.14 -9.42 -7.97
N ALA A 57 4.07 -8.45 -8.89
CA ALA A 57 3.07 -7.37 -8.79
C ALA A 57 1.64 -7.91 -8.86
N THR A 58 1.39 -8.92 -9.69
CA THR A 58 0.07 -9.55 -9.83
C THR A 58 -0.34 -10.29 -8.56
N THR A 59 0.53 -11.18 -8.05
CA THR A 59 0.23 -11.98 -6.84
C THR A 59 0.10 -11.09 -5.61
N TYR A 60 0.95 -10.07 -5.50
CA TYR A 60 0.88 -9.10 -4.42
C TYR A 60 -0.44 -8.30 -4.47
N ASN A 61 -0.80 -7.72 -5.62
CA ASN A 61 -2.01 -6.91 -5.74
C ASN A 61 -3.29 -7.73 -5.52
N ALA A 62 -3.26 -9.02 -5.88
CA ALA A 62 -4.37 -9.94 -5.60
C ALA A 62 -4.59 -10.15 -4.09
N VAL A 63 -3.56 -10.04 -3.25
CA VAL A 63 -3.71 -10.09 -1.79
C VAL A 63 -3.92 -8.70 -1.19
N HIS A 64 -3.32 -7.66 -1.77
CA HIS A 64 -3.31 -6.30 -1.22
C HIS A 64 -4.46 -5.39 -1.71
N ASN A 65 -5.65 -5.98 -1.91
CA ASN A 65 -6.87 -5.25 -2.25
C ASN A 65 -7.94 -5.46 -1.17
N TYR A 66 -8.86 -4.48 -1.06
CA TYR A 66 -9.94 -4.52 -0.09
C TYR A 66 -11.16 -5.36 -0.52
N ALA A 67 -11.19 -5.91 -1.74
CA ALA A 67 -12.34 -6.68 -2.22
C ALA A 67 -12.45 -8.04 -1.50
N PHE A 68 -11.33 -8.74 -1.30
CA PHE A 68 -11.32 -10.01 -0.57
C PHE A 68 -11.65 -9.89 0.92
N PRO A 69 -11.10 -8.94 1.71
CA PRO A 69 -11.56 -8.75 3.09
C PRO A 69 -13.05 -8.38 3.15
N ALA A 70 -13.56 -7.55 2.22
CA ALA A 70 -14.98 -7.24 2.16
C ALA A 70 -15.84 -8.50 1.88
N LEU A 71 -15.40 -9.36 0.95
CA LEU A 71 -16.07 -10.63 0.66
C LEU A 71 -16.06 -11.57 1.88
N ALA A 72 -14.94 -11.68 2.59
CA ALA A 72 -14.85 -12.46 3.82
C ALA A 72 -15.81 -11.93 4.90
N GLY A 73 -15.94 -10.60 5.04
CA GLY A 73 -16.92 -9.98 5.93
C GLY A 73 -18.36 -10.29 5.54
N LEU A 74 -18.68 -10.27 4.24
CA LEU A 74 -20.00 -10.67 3.74
C LEU A 74 -20.31 -12.15 4.04
N VAL A 75 -19.33 -13.04 3.88
CA VAL A 75 -19.46 -14.46 4.26
C VAL A 75 -19.71 -14.59 5.76
N ALA A 76 -19.03 -13.80 6.60
CA ALA A 76 -19.25 -13.79 8.04
C ALA A 76 -20.70 -13.45 8.38
N LEU A 77 -21.25 -12.39 7.78
CA LEU A 77 -22.64 -11.97 8.00
C LEU A 77 -23.65 -12.99 7.47
N ALA A 78 -23.41 -13.55 6.27
CA ALA A 78 -24.33 -14.49 5.64
C ALA A 78 -24.40 -15.85 6.35
N THR A 79 -23.32 -16.25 7.02
CA THR A 79 -23.23 -17.56 7.70
C THR A 79 -23.57 -17.50 9.19
N GLU A 80 -23.71 -16.31 9.76
CA GLU A 80 -24.01 -16.12 11.20
C GLU A 80 -25.23 -16.93 11.68
N PRO A 81 -26.38 -16.95 10.98
CA PRO A 81 -27.57 -17.65 11.46
C PRO A 81 -27.49 -19.18 11.35
N VAL A 82 -26.61 -19.70 10.49
CA VAL A 82 -26.58 -21.13 10.11
C VAL A 82 -25.32 -21.85 10.59
N SER A 83 -24.21 -21.13 10.76
CA SER A 83 -22.93 -21.68 11.20
C SER A 83 -22.10 -20.60 11.92
N PRO A 84 -22.29 -20.43 13.24
CA PRO A 84 -21.54 -19.44 14.03
C PRO A 84 -20.02 -19.64 13.96
N GLY A 85 -19.55 -20.89 13.85
CA GLY A 85 -18.13 -21.19 13.70
C GLY A 85 -17.56 -20.69 12.36
N THR A 86 -18.27 -20.92 11.25
CA THR A 86 -17.88 -20.39 9.93
C THR A 86 -17.93 -18.87 9.91
N SER A 87 -18.96 -18.27 10.53
CA SER A 87 -19.10 -16.83 10.67
C SER A 87 -17.92 -16.20 11.41
N THR A 88 -17.55 -16.79 12.56
CA THR A 88 -16.39 -16.35 13.35
C THR A 88 -15.10 -16.45 12.55
N ALA A 89 -14.84 -17.60 11.90
CA ALA A 89 -13.63 -17.79 11.11
C ALA A 89 -13.54 -16.78 9.95
N ALA A 90 -14.64 -16.55 9.22
CA ALA A 90 -14.69 -15.58 8.13
C ALA A 90 -14.54 -14.13 8.62
N GLY A 91 -15.11 -13.79 9.77
CA GLY A 91 -15.00 -12.46 10.37
C GLY A 91 -13.60 -12.14 10.89
N VAL A 92 -12.95 -13.10 11.54
CA VAL A 92 -11.54 -12.99 11.95
C VAL A 92 -10.64 -12.87 10.73
N LEU A 93 -10.86 -13.68 9.69
CA LEU A 93 -10.13 -13.58 8.42
C LEU A 93 -10.31 -12.21 7.77
N ALA A 94 -11.54 -11.69 7.73
CA ALA A 94 -11.84 -10.37 7.17
C ALA A 94 -11.09 -9.25 7.90
N CYS A 95 -11.12 -9.26 9.24
CA CYS A 95 -10.41 -8.28 10.05
C CYS A 95 -8.89 -8.41 9.88
N ALA A 96 -8.35 -9.63 9.91
CA ALA A 96 -6.92 -9.86 9.78
C ALA A 96 -6.39 -9.40 8.40
N TRP A 97 -7.14 -9.71 7.35
CA TRP A 97 -6.80 -9.31 5.99
C TRP A 97 -6.94 -7.79 5.80
N ALA A 98 -8.02 -7.17 6.25
CA ALA A 98 -8.21 -5.73 6.18
C ALA A 98 -7.12 -4.97 6.95
N PHE A 99 -6.73 -5.46 8.12
CA PHE A 99 -5.63 -4.89 8.91
C PHE A 99 -4.31 -4.92 8.14
N HIS A 100 -3.97 -6.06 7.54
CA HIS A 100 -2.76 -6.20 6.75
C HIS A 100 -2.73 -5.24 5.56
N VAL A 101 -3.80 -5.19 4.76
CA VAL A 101 -3.92 -4.24 3.62
C VAL A 101 -3.86 -2.78 4.08
N GLY A 102 -4.48 -2.47 5.22
CA GLY A 102 -4.46 -1.12 5.80
C GLY A 102 -3.07 -0.70 6.27
N VAL A 103 -2.35 -1.58 6.98
CA VAL A 103 -0.97 -1.33 7.41
C VAL A 103 -0.05 -1.15 6.20
N ASP A 104 -0.15 -2.04 5.22
CA ASP A 104 0.65 -1.97 3.98
C ASP A 104 0.51 -0.61 3.27
N ARG A 105 -0.74 -0.17 3.06
CA ARG A 105 -1.02 1.12 2.42
C ARG A 105 -0.65 2.31 3.31
N ALA A 106 -0.81 2.21 4.63
CA ALA A 106 -0.39 3.25 5.57
C ALA A 106 1.15 3.42 5.56
N LEU A 107 1.91 2.34 5.38
CA LEU A 107 3.37 2.39 5.23
C LEU A 107 3.83 2.92 3.87
N GLY A 108 2.93 2.99 2.89
CA GLY A 108 3.20 3.53 1.56
C GLY A 108 3.68 2.49 0.55
N TYR A 109 3.46 1.20 0.82
CA TYR A 109 3.69 0.15 -0.16
C TYR A 109 2.60 0.16 -1.24
N GLY A 110 1.34 -0.07 -0.87
CA GLY A 110 0.20 0.05 -1.79
C GLY A 110 0.31 -0.81 -3.05
N LEU A 111 -0.64 -0.65 -3.98
CA LEU A 111 -0.65 -1.43 -5.22
C LEU A 111 0.62 -1.22 -6.06
N LYS A 112 1.21 -2.32 -6.50
CA LYS A 112 2.46 -2.41 -7.26
C LYS A 112 2.23 -2.30 -8.75
N LEU A 113 3.12 -1.58 -9.43
CA LEU A 113 3.20 -1.55 -10.89
C LEU A 113 4.05 -2.74 -11.39
N PRO A 114 3.74 -3.30 -12.59
CA PRO A 114 4.41 -4.50 -13.11
C PRO A 114 5.85 -4.26 -13.58
N ASP A 115 6.28 -3.01 -13.66
CA ASP A 115 7.59 -2.56 -14.12
C ASP A 115 8.68 -2.70 -13.05
N SER A 116 8.36 -2.45 -11.77
CA SER A 116 9.32 -2.47 -10.66
C SER A 116 8.62 -2.64 -9.32
N PHE A 117 9.25 -3.38 -8.39
CA PHE A 117 8.78 -3.50 -7.01
C PHE A 117 8.68 -2.14 -6.28
N ARG A 118 9.50 -1.17 -6.68
CA ARG A 118 9.57 0.16 -6.06
C ARG A 118 8.48 1.09 -6.56
N ASN A 119 7.88 0.80 -7.71
CA ASN A 119 6.88 1.64 -8.33
C ASN A 119 5.49 1.23 -7.84
N THR A 120 4.77 2.19 -7.26
CA THR A 120 3.46 1.96 -6.65
C THR A 120 2.51 3.06 -7.08
N HIS A 121 1.20 2.83 -6.94
CA HIS A 121 0.21 3.89 -7.19
C HIS A 121 0.36 5.11 -6.26
N LEU A 122 1.07 4.96 -5.13
CA LEU A 122 1.39 6.03 -4.18
C LEU A 122 2.72 6.74 -4.52
N GLY A 123 3.41 6.32 -5.58
CA GLY A 123 4.72 6.81 -5.98
C GLY A 123 5.85 5.81 -5.78
N GLU A 124 7.09 6.23 -6.06
CA GLU A 124 8.27 5.38 -5.93
C GLU A 124 8.72 5.26 -4.46
N ILE A 125 8.89 4.03 -3.97
CA ILE A 125 9.42 3.72 -2.65
C ILE A 125 10.89 4.13 -2.60
N GLY A 126 11.26 4.94 -1.60
CA GLY A 126 12.66 5.24 -1.26
C GLY A 126 13.35 6.26 -2.17
N LYS A 127 12.76 7.47 -2.30
CA LYS A 127 13.32 8.64 -3.04
C LYS A 127 14.84 8.64 -3.16
N ASN A 128 15.34 8.68 -4.39
CA ASN A 128 16.75 8.96 -4.70
C ASN A 128 17.03 10.47 -4.45
N PRO A 129 18.03 10.86 -3.63
CA PRO A 129 18.31 12.27 -3.31
C PRO A 129 18.75 13.16 -4.49
N LYS A 130 18.98 12.59 -5.68
CA LYS A 130 19.66 13.30 -6.77
C LYS A 130 18.80 14.21 -7.65
N ARG A 131 17.49 14.34 -7.43
CA ARG A 131 16.60 15.15 -8.31
C ARG A 131 16.21 16.51 -7.75
N THR A 132 16.87 17.01 -6.72
CA THR A 132 16.68 18.37 -6.18
C THR A 132 17.90 19.27 -6.42
N ALA A 133 18.93 18.80 -7.12
CA ALA A 133 20.13 19.59 -7.40
C ALA A 133 20.17 20.21 -8.81
N ASP A 134 19.21 19.87 -9.69
CA ASP A 134 19.24 20.29 -11.11
C ASP A 134 18.10 21.26 -11.49
N GLU A 135 17.09 21.43 -10.64
CA GLU A 135 15.96 22.33 -10.92
C GLU A 135 16.10 23.75 -10.31
N ASP A 136 17.08 24.00 -9.43
CA ASP A 136 17.31 25.30 -8.77
C ASP A 136 18.49 26.12 -9.34
N GLY A 137 19.03 25.74 -10.51
CA GLY A 137 20.22 26.40 -11.10
C GLY A 137 19.98 27.31 -12.30
N GLY A 138 18.77 27.38 -12.84
CA GLY A 138 18.51 28.03 -14.13
C GLY A 138 17.50 29.16 -14.06
N CYS A 139 17.94 30.38 -13.77
CA CYS A 139 17.52 31.63 -14.44
C CYS A 139 18.07 32.87 -13.70
N ALA A 140 19.20 33.42 -14.15
CA ALA A 140 19.47 34.85 -14.06
C ALA A 140 20.00 35.31 -15.43
N GLY A 141 19.12 35.97 -16.18
CA GLY A 141 19.46 36.56 -17.47
C GLY A 141 20.10 37.94 -17.34
N GLY A 142 20.97 38.25 -18.30
CA GLY A 142 21.08 39.56 -18.95
C GLY A 142 21.94 40.64 -18.28
N SER A 143 23.10 40.92 -18.88
CA SER A 143 23.52 42.28 -19.26
C SER A 143 24.79 42.26 -20.14
N ASP A 144 24.64 42.80 -21.35
CA ASP A 144 25.62 43.48 -22.23
C ASP A 144 27.14 43.30 -22.02
N ASP A 145 27.82 42.79 -23.06
CA ASP A 145 29.20 43.25 -23.39
C ASP A 145 29.40 43.31 -24.93
N PRO A 146 29.53 44.51 -25.53
CA PRO A 146 29.66 44.68 -26.99
C PRO A 146 31.09 44.58 -27.53
N ARG A 147 32.04 43.92 -26.83
CA ARG A 147 33.45 43.89 -27.28
C ARG A 147 34.00 42.48 -27.54
N ARG A 148 33.70 41.92 -28.72
CA ARG A 148 34.60 40.98 -29.41
C ARG A 148 34.70 41.29 -30.89
N LEU A 149 35.83 41.89 -31.27
CA LEU A 149 36.28 42.02 -32.65
C LEU A 149 36.71 40.65 -33.19
N PRO A 150 36.54 40.37 -34.50
CA PRO A 150 37.12 39.20 -35.13
C PRO A 150 38.57 39.46 -35.54
N SER A 151 39.48 38.52 -35.27
CA SER A 151 40.76 38.45 -35.99
C SER A 151 41.08 37.01 -36.39
N LYS A 152 41.01 36.81 -37.72
CA LYS A 152 41.67 35.84 -38.60
C LYS A 152 41.52 34.35 -38.35
#